data_AF-A0A948VXK8-F1
#
_entry.id   AF-A0A948VXK8-F1
#
_cell.length_a   1.000
_cell.length_b   1.000
_cell.length_c   1.000
_cell.angle_alpha   90.00
_cell.angle_beta   90.00
_cell.angle_gamma   90.00
#
_symmetry.space_group_name_H-M   'P 1'
#
loop_
_entity.id
_entity.type
_entity.pdbx_description
1 polymer ?
#
loop_
_entity_poly.entity_id
_entity_poly.type
_entity_poly.pdbx_seq_one_letter_code
_entity_poly.pdbx_strand_id
1 'polypeptide(L)' 'MNDKAFETSLTVLTALVLLWIILGIVFGMAWGWVVLIGLAVEIVAGGYLLRRWGKAYMEKE' A
#
# COMPACT_ATOMS: atom_id res chain seq x y z
N MET A 1 -17.41 8.49 8.23
CA MET A 1 -16.38 7.51 7.81
C MET A 1 -15.94 6.69 9.00
N ASN A 2 -15.78 5.37 8.81
CA ASN A 2 -15.36 4.43 9.85
C ASN A 2 -13.84 4.28 9.75
N ASP A 3 -13.10 4.74 10.76
CA ASP A 3 -11.62 4.71 10.80
C ASP A 3 -11.07 3.32 10.46
N LYS A 4 -11.84 2.29 10.81
CA LYS A 4 -11.59 0.88 10.52
C LYS A 4 -11.42 0.55 9.03
N ALA A 5 -12.14 1.23 8.13
CA ALA A 5 -12.04 0.99 6.69
C ALA A 5 -10.73 1.54 6.11
N PHE A 6 -10.26 2.67 6.63
CA PHE A 6 -8.97 3.27 6.26
C PHE A 6 -7.81 2.39 6.74
N GLU A 7 -7.82 2.02 8.02
CA GLU A 7 -6.82 1.13 8.61
C GLU A 7 -6.76 -0.23 7.89
N THR A 8 -7.92 -0.80 7.58
CA THR A 8 -8.00 -2.05 6.79
C THR A 8 -7.40 -1.86 5.40
N SER A 9 -7.69 -0.75 4.71
CA SER A 9 -7.17 -0.51 3.36
C SER A 9 -5.65 -0.36 3.31
N LEU A 10 -5.04 0.31 4.30
CA LEU A 10 -3.59 0.40 4.44
C LEU A 10 -2.99 -0.96 4.79
N THR A 11 -3.56 -1.66 5.76
CA THR A 11 -3.09 -2.99 6.18
C THR A 11 -3.10 -3.98 5.01
N VAL A 12 -4.17 -4.00 4.22
CA VAL A 12 -4.29 -4.85 3.03
C VAL A 12 -3.27 -4.46 1.96
N LEU A 13 -3.07 -3.16 1.71
CA LEU A 13 -2.08 -2.69 0.75
C LEU A 13 -0.67 -3.15 1.13
N THR A 14 -0.26 -2.90 2.37
CA THR A 14 1.06 -3.31 2.87
C THR A 14 1.22 -4.83 2.83
N ALA A 15 0.19 -5.59 3.20
CA ALA A 15 0.22 -7.05 3.11
C ALA A 15 0.39 -7.56 1.68
N LEU A 16 -0.25 -6.92 0.69
CA LEU A 16 -0.10 -7.25 -0.73
C LEU A 16 1.31 -6.93 -1.25
N VAL A 17 1.90 -5.81 -0.84
CA VAL A 17 3.27 -5.45 -1.21
C VAL A 17 4.28 -6.42 -0.61
N LEU A 18 4.11 -6.82 0.66
CA LEU A 18 4.94 -7.85 1.27
C LEU A 18 4.80 -9.20 0.57
N LEU A 19 3.58 -9.61 0.24
CA LEU A 19 3.33 -10.83 -0.52
C LEU A 19 4.03 -10.79 -1.88
N TRP A 20 3.92 -9.68 -2.60
CA TRP A 20 4.61 -9.46 -3.87
C TRP A 20 6.12 -9.62 -3.74
N ILE A 21 6.73 -9.00 -2.72
CA ILE A 21 8.17 -9.09 -2.47
C ILE A 21 8.59 -10.53 -2.19
N ILE A 22 7.87 -11.22 -1.30
CA ILE A 22 8.14 -12.62 -0.95
C ILE A 22 8.05 -13.50 -2.20
N LEU A 23 6.98 -13.38 -2.98
CA LEU A 23 6.80 -14.16 -4.20
C LEU A 23 7.88 -13.85 -5.24
N GLY A 24 8.21 -12.58 -5.47
CA GLY A 24 9.25 -12.20 -6.43
C GLY A 24 10.63 -12.74 -6.05
N ILE A 25 10.94 -12.81 -4.75
CA ILE A 25 12.16 -13.47 -4.25
C ILE A 25 12.11 -14.98 -4.48
N VAL A 26 11.00 -15.64 -4.11
CA VAL A 26 10.82 -17.11 -4.24
C VAL A 26 10.90 -17.55 -5.70
N PHE A 27 10.29 -16.80 -6.62
CA PHE A 27 10.34 -17.08 -8.06
C PHE A 27 11.66 -16.68 -8.73
N GLY A 28 12.65 -16.17 -7.98
CA GLY A 28 13.97 -15.82 -8.50
C GLY A 28 13.96 -14.64 -9.48
N MET A 29 12.94 -13.77 -9.41
CA MET A 29 12.92 -12.53 -10.19
C MET A 29 14.07 -11.62 -9.73
N ALA A 30 14.48 -10.69 -10.59
CA ALA A 30 15.52 -9.72 -10.25
C ALA A 30 15.13 -8.92 -9.00
N TRP A 31 15.66 -9.33 -7.85
CA TRP A 31 15.21 -8.91 -6.51
C TRP A 31 15.17 -7.38 -6.36
N GLY A 32 16.12 -6.68 -6.97
CA GLY A 32 16.18 -5.22 -6.97
C GLY A 32 14.95 -4.58 -7.60
N TRP A 33 14.45 -5.11 -8.71
CA TRP A 33 13.25 -4.62 -9.39
C TRP A 33 11.97 -4.97 -8.64
N VAL A 34 11.90 -6.16 -8.05
CA VAL A 34 10.75 -6.58 -7.24
C VAL A 34 10.53 -5.64 -6.06
N VAL A 35 11.61 -5.32 -5.33
CA VAL A 35 11.57 -4.39 -4.20
C VAL A 35 11.24 -2.97 -4.64
N LEU A 36 11.85 -2.50 -5.73
CA LEU A 36 11.57 -1.17 -6.30
C LEU A 36 10.11 -0.99 -6.69
N ILE A 37 9.53 -1.99 -7.38
CA ILE A 37 8.12 -1.96 -7.78
C ILE A 37 7.22 -2.02 -6.55
N GLY A 38 7.52 -2.88 -5.57
CA GLY A 38 6.76 -2.96 -4.33
C GLY A 38 6.72 -1.61 -3.58
N LEU A 39 7.88 -0.97 -3.43
CA LEU A 39 7.99 0.37 -2.84
C LEU A 39 7.23 1.44 -3.64
N ALA A 40 7.35 1.42 -4.96
CA ALA A 40 6.64 2.36 -5.82
C ALA A 40 5.11 2.21 -5.67
N VAL A 41 4.62 0.97 -5.62
CA VAL A 41 3.20 0.67 -5.40
C VAL A 41 2.74 1.15 -4.02
N GLU A 42 3.51 0.87 -2.96
CA GLU A 42 3.17 1.31 -1.60
C GLU A 42 3.06 2.84 -1.50
N ILE A 43 4.02 3.57 -2.08
CA ILE A 43 4.03 5.03 -2.05
C ILE A 43 2.87 5.61 -2.85
N VAL A 44 2.62 5.10 -4.07
CA VAL A 44 1.58 5.63 -4.96
C VAL A 44 0.18 5.28 -4.44
N ALA A 45 -0.06 4.00 -4.12
CA ALA A 45 -1.35 3.55 -3.64
C ALA A 45 -1.63 4.02 -2.20
N GLY A 46 -0.63 3.98 -1.32
CA GLY A 46 -0.73 4.51 0.05
C GLY A 46 -0.97 6.02 0.04
N GLY A 47 -0.23 6.77 -0.79
CA GLY A 47 -0.45 8.21 -0.99
C GLY A 47 -1.84 8.52 -1.57
N TYR A 48 -2.33 7.70 -2.51
CA TYR A 48 -3.69 7.84 -3.05
C TYR A 48 -4.76 7.57 -2.00
N LEU A 49 -4.60 6.51 -1.20
CA LEU A 49 -5.49 6.20 -0.07
C LEU A 49 -5.48 7.36 0.94
N LEU A 50 -4.31 7.85 1.33
CA LEU A 50 -4.19 9.02 2.21
C LEU A 50 -4.88 10.25 1.63
N ARG A 51 -4.74 10.52 0.33
CA ARG A 51 -5.41 11.68 -0.31
C ARG A 51 -6.93 11.49 -0.38
N ARG A 52 -7.39 10.28 -0.68
CA ARG A 52 -8.81 9.96 -0.80
C ARG A 52 -9.52 10.00 0.55
N TRP A 53 -8.90 9.42 1.57
CA TRP A 53 -9.45 9.33 2.92
C TRP A 53 -9.15 10.56 3.77
N GLY A 54 -8.00 11.22 3.55
CA GLY A 54 -7.61 12.45 4.24
C GLY A 54 -8.53 13.64 3.95
N LYS A 55 -9.10 13.74 2.73
CA LYS A 55 -10.16 14.72 2.46
C LYS A 55 -11.38 14.53 3.36
N ALA A 56 -11.77 13.28 3.63
CA ALA A 56 -12.91 12.97 4.46
C ALA A 56 -12.62 13.09 5.98
N TYR A 57 -11.34 13.18 6.38
CA TYR A 57 -10.95 13.60 7.73
C TYR A 57 -10.97 15.12 7.87
N MET A 58 -10.47 15.87 6.88
CA MET A 58 -10.47 17.34 6.88
C MET A 58 -11.87 17.95 6.74
N GLU A 59 -12.83 17.25 6.12
CA GLU A 59 -14.24 17.66 6.03
C GLU A 59 -15.03 17.43 7.33
N LYS A 60 -14.45 16.74 8.32
CA LYS A 60 -15.07 16.50 9.62
C LYS A 60 -14.67 17.55 10.68
N GLU A 61 -13.82 18.51 10.33
CA GLU A 61 -13.46 19.68 11.15
C GLU A 61 -14.19 20.93 10.65
#